data_AF-A0A3D2GUF0-F1
#
_entry.id   AF-A0A3D2GUF0-F1
#
_cell.length_a   1.000
_cell.length_b   1.000
_cell.length_c   1.000
_cell.angle_alpha   90.00
_cell.angle_beta   90.00
_cell.angle_gamma   90.00
#
_symmetry.space_group_name_H-M   'P 1'
#
loop_
_entity.id
_entity.type
_entity.pdbx_description
1 polymer ?
#
loop_
_entity_poly.entity_id
_entity_poly.type
_entity_poly.pdbx_seq_one_letter_code
_entity_poly.pdbx_strand_id
1 'polypeptide(L)'
;MKKLYLWLLEKSKHRHAPWYLALVSFTESSVSFIPPDPMMIPMIVAHKERAWSLAFLTTLSSVVGGALGYAIGFYLFERIGVPLLKTYGLMEKITVFQTFFNEWGFWAIVIKAFTPIPFKLVTITAGALKFNFGLFMLASTLSRSIRFYLEAAVVWKWGERMNTIIQENMMLISSLFFGILIGGFFILKYLV
;
A
#
# COMPACT_ATOMS: atom_id res chain seq x y z
N MET A 1 -3.79 -0.97 19.05
CA MET A 1 -3.14 -0.05 18.08
C MET A 1 -1.97 0.75 18.67
N LYS A 2 -2.09 1.39 19.84
CA LYS A 2 -0.97 2.16 20.46
C LYS A 2 0.36 1.38 20.61
N LYS A 3 0.33 0.10 21.05
CA LYS A 3 1.54 -0.74 21.18
C LYS A 3 2.29 -0.94 19.86
N LEU A 4 1.57 -1.20 18.76
CA LEU A 4 2.19 -1.42 17.45
C LEU A 4 2.83 -0.14 16.92
N TYR A 5 2.14 1.00 17.05
CA TYR A 5 2.66 2.30 16.67
C TYR A 5 3.92 2.68 17.45
N LEU A 6 3.91 2.50 18.77
CA LEU A 6 5.08 2.75 19.63
C LEU A 6 6.24 1.83 19.27
N TRP A 7 5.97 0.56 18.97
CA TRP A 7 6.99 -0.38 18.52
C TRP A 7 7.62 0.04 17.18
N LEU A 8 6.81 0.46 16.21
CA LEU A 8 7.30 0.95 14.91
C LEU A 8 8.18 2.20 15.09
N LEU A 9 7.77 3.14 15.96
CA LEU A 9 8.54 4.34 16.32
C LEU A 9 9.84 4.03 17.07
N GLU A 10 9.83 3.03 17.94
CA GLU A 10 11.04 2.59 18.64
C GLU A 10 12.02 1.95 17.65
N LYS A 11 11.51 1.09 16.75
CA LYS A 11 12.32 0.44 15.72
C LYS A 11 12.83 1.40 14.65
N SER A 12 12.12 2.50 14.37
CA SER A 12 12.55 3.53 13.43
C SER A 12 13.79 4.29 13.90
N LYS A 13 14.08 4.29 15.21
CA LYS A 13 15.26 4.93 15.81
C LYS A 13 16.46 3.98 16.00
N HIS A 14 16.28 2.69 15.75
CA HIS A 14 17.31 1.68 15.97
C HIS A 14 18.39 1.73 14.87
N ARG A 15 19.63 1.29 15.16
CA ARG A 15 20.70 1.18 14.14
C ARG A 15 20.34 0.33 12.91
N HIS A 16 19.34 -0.55 13.04
CA HIS A 16 18.88 -1.46 11.99
C HIS A 16 17.51 -1.02 11.44
N ALA A 17 17.09 0.22 11.67
CA ALA A 17 15.82 0.76 11.20
C ALA A 17 15.55 0.52 9.69
N PRO A 18 16.54 0.64 8.77
CA PRO A 18 16.32 0.30 7.37
C PRO A 18 15.89 -1.17 7.13
N TRP A 19 16.43 -2.11 7.92
CA TRP A 19 16.05 -3.52 7.83
C TRP A 19 14.61 -3.77 8.29
N TYR A 20 14.20 -3.13 9.39
CA TYR A 20 12.81 -3.22 9.85
C TYR A 20 11.85 -2.58 8.84
N LEU A 21 12.21 -1.44 8.26
CA LEU A 21 11.44 -0.79 7.20
C LEU A 21 11.27 -1.71 5.98
N ALA A 22 12.34 -2.37 5.55
CA ALA A 22 12.27 -3.35 4.46
C ALA A 22 11.33 -4.50 4.83
N LEU A 23 11.46 -5.10 6.01
CA LEU A 23 10.62 -6.22 6.44
C LEU A 23 9.14 -5.83 6.55
N VAL A 24 8.83 -4.65 7.10
CA VAL A 24 7.46 -4.14 7.19
C VAL A 24 6.89 -3.90 5.78
N SER A 25 7.63 -3.24 4.88
CA SER A 25 7.19 -3.00 3.51
C SER A 25 6.94 -4.30 2.72
N PHE A 26 7.83 -5.28 2.89
CA PHE A 26 7.68 -6.61 2.30
C PHE A 26 6.39 -7.29 2.79
N THR A 27 6.19 -7.32 4.11
CA THR A 27 5.04 -8.00 4.72
C THR A 27 3.72 -7.31 4.40
N GLU A 28 3.66 -5.98 4.33
CA GLU A 28 2.48 -5.22 3.90
C GLU A 28 2.04 -5.62 2.49
N SER A 29 3.01 -5.78 1.59
CA SER A 29 2.77 -6.06 0.19
C SER A 29 2.31 -7.50 -0.06
N SER A 30 2.69 -8.43 0.82
CA SER A 30 2.43 -9.86 0.66
C SER A 30 1.24 -10.37 1.48
N VAL A 31 1.17 -10.06 2.78
CA VAL A 31 0.22 -10.73 3.70
C VAL A 31 -0.39 -9.82 4.79
N SER A 32 0.37 -8.85 5.30
CA SER A 32 0.01 -8.04 6.47
C SER A 32 -0.79 -6.77 6.12
N PHE A 33 -1.35 -6.08 7.12
CA PHE A 33 -2.05 -4.78 6.95
C PHE A 33 -1.25 -3.61 7.54
N ILE A 34 0.02 -3.81 7.86
CA ILE A 34 0.84 -2.80 8.55
C ILE A 34 1.51 -1.90 7.50
N PRO A 35 1.13 -0.61 7.39
CA PRO A 35 1.77 0.30 6.44
C PRO A 35 3.24 0.58 6.83
N PRO A 36 4.16 0.75 5.86
CA PRO A 36 5.55 1.16 6.13
C PRO A 36 5.68 2.65 6.51
N ASP A 37 4.69 3.47 6.15
CA ASP A 37 4.62 4.93 6.30
C ASP A 37 4.95 5.40 7.74
N PRO A 38 4.40 4.80 8.82
CA PRO A 38 4.71 5.20 10.21
C PRO A 38 6.16 4.98 10.63
N MET A 39 6.93 4.16 9.90
CA MET A 39 8.37 4.03 10.10
C MET A 39 9.17 4.94 9.17
N MET A 40 8.76 5.03 7.89
CA MET A 40 9.50 5.80 6.89
C MET A 40 9.51 7.29 7.23
N ILE A 41 8.36 7.86 7.59
CA ILE A 41 8.22 9.30 7.91
C ILE A 41 9.20 9.75 9.00
N PRO A 42 9.20 9.18 10.22
CA PRO A 42 10.12 9.64 11.28
C PRO A 42 11.60 9.39 10.94
N MET A 43 11.92 8.37 10.13
CA MET A 43 13.29 8.14 9.67
C MET A 43 13.77 9.24 8.71
N ILE A 44 12.90 9.69 7.80
CA ILE A 44 13.20 10.78 6.87
C ILE A 44 13.29 12.11 7.62
N VAL A 45 12.41 12.35 8.60
CA VAL A 45 12.47 13.57 9.42
C VAL A 45 13.78 13.63 10.22
N ALA A 46 14.23 12.50 10.78
CA ALA A 46 15.50 12.44 11.52
C ALA A 46 16.74 12.57 10.62
N HIS A 47 16.68 12.05 9.39
CA HIS A 47 17.79 11.97 8.45
C HIS A 47 17.32 12.31 7.03
N LYS A 48 17.08 13.61 6.76
CA LYS A 48 16.57 14.09 5.45
C LYS A 48 17.46 13.67 4.29
N GLU A 49 18.77 13.58 4.48
CA GLU A 49 19.73 13.16 3.47
C GLU A 49 19.51 11.72 2.98
N ARG A 50 18.81 10.90 3.76
CA ARG A 50 18.51 9.49 3.43
C ARG A 50 17.14 9.29 2.80
N ALA A 51 16.36 10.35 2.56
CA ALA A 51 14.98 10.27 2.08
C ALA A 51 14.82 9.36 0.85
N TRP A 52 15.64 9.60 -0.18
CA TRP A 52 15.57 8.86 -1.44
C TRP A 52 16.04 7.41 -1.31
N SER A 53 17.06 7.17 -0.50
CA SER A 53 17.56 5.81 -0.22
C SER A 53 16.53 4.98 0.55
N LEU A 54 15.81 5.60 1.50
CA LEU A 54 14.73 4.95 2.23
C LEU A 54 13.53 4.67 1.31
N ALA A 55 13.15 5.62 0.44
CA ALA A 55 12.10 5.41 -0.56
C ALA A 55 12.46 4.26 -1.52
N PHE A 56 13.71 4.19 -1.98
CA PHE A 56 14.20 3.11 -2.83
C PHE A 56 14.12 1.76 -2.12
N LEU A 57 14.63 1.66 -0.89
CA LEU A 57 14.60 0.43 -0.11
C LEU A 57 13.16 -0.05 0.14
N THR A 58 12.27 0.86 0.52
CA THR A 58 10.84 0.57 0.74
C THR A 58 10.19 0.08 -0.54
N THR A 59 10.47 0.73 -1.67
CA THR A 59 9.96 0.34 -2.99
C THR A 59 10.43 -1.05 -3.36
N LEU A 60 11.74 -1.31 -3.31
CA LEU A 60 12.32 -2.61 -3.68
C LEU A 60 11.73 -3.73 -2.83
N SER A 61 11.72 -3.54 -1.51
CA SER A 61 11.16 -4.53 -0.58
C SER A 61 9.67 -4.76 -0.82
N SER A 62 8.93 -3.69 -1.14
CA SER A 62 7.52 -3.77 -1.46
C SER A 62 7.23 -4.53 -2.75
N VAL A 63 8.03 -4.29 -3.79
CA VAL A 63 7.89 -4.96 -5.08
C VAL A 63 8.16 -6.46 -4.93
N VAL A 64 9.21 -6.83 -4.17
CA VAL A 64 9.51 -8.24 -3.87
C VAL A 64 8.40 -8.87 -3.05
N GLY A 65 7.86 -8.17 -2.04
CA GLY A 65 6.68 -8.64 -1.31
C GLY A 65 5.45 -8.76 -2.19
N GLY A 66 5.28 -7.86 -3.17
CA GLY A 66 4.20 -7.93 -4.16
C GLY A 66 4.32 -9.14 -5.09
N ALA A 67 5.54 -9.53 -5.46
CA ALA A 67 5.77 -10.76 -6.21
C ALA A 67 5.36 -12.00 -5.38
N LEU A 68 5.63 -12.01 -4.08
CA LEU A 68 5.14 -13.06 -3.18
C LEU A 68 3.61 -13.05 -3.09
N GLY A 69 2.98 -11.89 -2.95
CA GLY A 69 1.52 -11.75 -2.97
C GLY A 69 0.88 -12.26 -4.26
N TYR A 70 1.52 -11.98 -5.41
CA TYR A 70 1.14 -12.54 -6.71
C TYR A 70 1.26 -14.06 -6.71
N ALA A 71 2.37 -14.64 -6.24
CA ALA A 71 2.54 -16.09 -6.17
C ALA A 71 1.50 -16.75 -5.27
N ILE A 72 1.18 -16.14 -4.12
CA ILE A 72 0.10 -16.57 -3.23
C ILE A 72 -1.22 -16.61 -4.00
N GLY A 73 -1.58 -15.53 -4.68
CA GLY A 73 -2.77 -15.50 -5.54
C GLY A 73 -2.76 -16.59 -6.60
N PHE A 74 -1.65 -16.73 -7.34
CA PHE A 74 -1.53 -17.68 -8.44
C PHE A 74 -1.71 -19.14 -8.01
N TYR A 75 -1.03 -19.56 -6.93
CA TYR A 75 -1.02 -20.96 -6.51
C TYR A 75 -2.18 -21.33 -5.59
N LEU A 76 -2.66 -20.41 -4.74
CA LEU A 76 -3.71 -20.71 -3.75
C LEU A 76 -5.11 -20.38 -4.26
N PHE A 77 -5.27 -19.65 -5.37
CA PHE A 77 -6.60 -19.29 -5.87
C PHE A 77 -7.44 -20.51 -6.25
N GLU A 78 -6.87 -21.51 -6.93
CA GLU A 78 -7.64 -22.71 -7.32
C GLU A 78 -8.08 -23.54 -6.10
N ARG A 79 -7.24 -23.59 -5.05
CA ARG A 79 -7.51 -24.40 -3.85
C ARG A 79 -8.36 -23.69 -2.80
N ILE A 80 -8.26 -22.36 -2.69
CA ILE A 80 -8.90 -21.56 -1.64
C ILE A 80 -9.89 -20.57 -2.26
N GLY A 81 -9.46 -19.82 -3.28
CA GLY A 81 -10.27 -18.78 -3.93
C GLY A 81 -11.50 -19.31 -4.65
N VAL A 82 -11.38 -20.37 -5.45
CA VAL A 82 -12.50 -20.96 -6.21
C VAL A 82 -13.58 -21.53 -5.28
N PRO A 83 -13.26 -22.34 -4.25
CA PRO A 83 -14.26 -22.78 -3.28
C PRO A 83 -14.96 -21.61 -2.57
N LEU A 84 -14.20 -20.59 -2.13
CA LEU A 84 -14.78 -19.39 -1.52
C LEU A 84 -15.76 -18.69 -2.47
N LEU A 85 -15.33 -18.36 -3.68
CA LEU A 85 -16.17 -17.62 -4.64
C LEU A 85 -17.39 -18.42 -5.07
N LYS A 86 -17.30 -19.76 -5.11
CA LYS A 86 -18.44 -20.64 -5.32
C LYS A 86 -19.43 -20.59 -4.16
N THR A 87 -18.96 -20.60 -2.91
CA THR A 87 -19.86 -20.48 -1.73
C THR A 87 -20.60 -19.14 -1.68
N TYR A 88 -19.97 -18.07 -2.17
CA TYR A 88 -20.59 -16.73 -2.25
C TYR A 88 -21.36 -16.48 -3.55
N GLY A 89 -21.46 -17.45 -4.47
CA GLY A 89 -22.17 -17.28 -5.75
C GLY A 89 -21.53 -16.26 -6.70
N LEU A 90 -20.24 -15.96 -6.55
CA LEU A 90 -19.52 -14.92 -7.29
C LEU A 90 -18.77 -15.43 -8.52
N MET A 91 -18.94 -16.70 -8.90
CA MET A 91 -18.19 -17.33 -9.99
C MET A 91 -18.39 -16.62 -11.34
N GLU A 92 -19.60 -16.16 -11.66
CA GLU A 92 -19.86 -15.45 -12.92
C GLU A 92 -19.14 -14.10 -13.01
N LYS A 93 -18.88 -13.46 -11.86
CA LYS A 93 -18.15 -12.19 -11.83
C LYS A 93 -16.67 -12.36 -12.14
N ILE A 94 -16.10 -13.56 -11.97
CA ILE A 94 -14.68 -13.84 -12.24
C ILE A 94 -14.38 -13.63 -13.72
N THR A 95 -15.21 -14.14 -14.62
CA THR A 95 -14.97 -14.05 -16.07
C THR A 95 -14.95 -12.60 -16.54
N VAL A 96 -15.91 -11.79 -16.07
CA VAL A 96 -15.96 -10.35 -16.35
C VAL A 96 -14.72 -9.64 -15.78
N PHE A 97 -14.36 -9.96 -14.53
CA PHE A 97 -13.18 -9.38 -13.90
C PHE A 97 -11.90 -9.74 -14.64
N GLN A 98 -11.79 -10.96 -15.14
CA GLN A 98 -10.62 -11.45 -15.86
C GLN A 98 -10.46 -10.75 -17.21
N THR A 99 -11.55 -10.56 -17.96
CA THR A 99 -11.53 -9.76 -19.21
C THR A 99 -11.12 -8.32 -18.94
N PHE A 100 -11.71 -7.68 -17.93
CA PHE A 100 -11.32 -6.32 -17.53
C PHE A 100 -9.85 -6.24 -17.12
N PHE A 101 -9.36 -7.20 -16.34
CA PHE A 101 -7.97 -7.21 -15.88
C PHE A 101 -6.98 -7.50 -17.01
N ASN A 102 -7.38 -8.24 -18.04
CA ASN A 102 -6.55 -8.45 -19.23
C ASN A 102 -6.38 -7.17 -20.05
N GLU A 103 -7.44 -6.36 -20.18
CA GLU A 103 -7.39 -5.10 -20.95
C GLU A 103 -6.81 -3.93 -20.15
N TRP A 104 -7.24 -3.78 -18.90
CA TRP A 104 -6.97 -2.59 -18.07
C TRP A 104 -6.11 -2.88 -16.84
N GLY A 105 -5.70 -4.13 -16.60
CA GLY A 105 -5.02 -4.54 -15.36
C GLY A 105 -3.76 -3.74 -15.06
N PHE A 106 -2.95 -3.42 -16.07
CA PHE A 106 -1.77 -2.57 -15.89
C PHE A 106 -2.14 -1.20 -15.31
N TRP A 107 -3.07 -0.48 -15.95
CA TRP A 107 -3.51 0.84 -15.51
C TRP A 107 -4.26 0.78 -14.18
N ALA A 108 -5.06 -0.27 -13.94
CA ALA A 108 -5.73 -0.48 -12.67
C ALA A 108 -4.74 -0.60 -11.51
N ILE A 109 -3.62 -1.31 -11.69
CA ILE A 109 -2.55 -1.44 -10.70
C ILE A 109 -1.83 -0.10 -10.47
N VAL A 110 -1.56 0.65 -11.54
CA VAL A 110 -0.88 1.96 -11.45
C VAL A 110 -1.78 3.00 -10.77
N ILE A 111 -3.04 3.15 -11.21
CA ILE A 111 -3.99 4.13 -10.68
C ILE A 111 -4.29 3.86 -9.20
N LYS A 112 -4.31 2.59 -8.80
CA LYS A 112 -4.44 2.22 -7.39
C LYS A 112 -3.38 2.86 -6.48
N ALA A 113 -2.20 3.25 -6.99
CA ALA A 113 -1.21 3.97 -6.19
C ALA A 113 -1.81 5.19 -5.46
N PHE A 114 -2.83 5.80 -6.06
CA PHE A 114 -3.49 7.02 -5.59
C PHE A 114 -4.75 6.75 -4.77
N THR A 115 -5.14 5.49 -4.58
CA THR A 115 -6.34 5.13 -3.83
C THR A 115 -5.98 4.52 -2.48
N PRO A 116 -6.87 4.59 -1.47
CA PRO A 116 -6.63 3.98 -0.15
C PRO A 116 -6.78 2.44 -0.16
N ILE A 117 -6.74 1.80 -1.33
CA ILE A 117 -6.91 0.35 -1.47
C ILE A 117 -5.63 -0.37 -1.01
N PRO A 118 -5.72 -1.32 -0.04
CA PRO A 118 -4.57 -2.08 0.45
C PRO A 118 -3.80 -2.76 -0.69
N PHE A 119 -2.47 -2.67 -0.68
CA PHE A 119 -1.74 -3.06 -1.88
C PHE A 119 -1.82 -4.56 -2.15
N LYS A 120 -1.73 -5.36 -1.09
CA LYS A 120 -1.79 -6.82 -1.16
C LYS A 120 -3.01 -7.36 -1.88
N LEU A 121 -4.18 -6.71 -1.75
CA LEU A 121 -5.41 -7.17 -2.38
C LEU A 121 -5.22 -7.27 -3.88
N VAL A 122 -4.58 -6.27 -4.48
CA VAL A 122 -4.32 -6.29 -5.92
C VAL A 122 -3.19 -7.23 -6.29
N THR A 123 -2.19 -7.44 -5.44
CA THR A 123 -1.15 -8.44 -5.73
C THR A 123 -1.73 -9.85 -5.79
N ILE A 124 -2.56 -10.19 -4.79
CA ILE A 124 -3.23 -11.49 -4.70
C ILE A 124 -4.24 -11.62 -5.84
N THR A 125 -5.04 -10.58 -6.12
CA THR A 125 -5.99 -10.60 -7.24
C THR A 125 -5.27 -10.74 -8.59
N ALA A 126 -4.17 -10.03 -8.82
CA ALA A 126 -3.40 -10.15 -10.06
C ALA A 126 -2.86 -11.58 -10.26
N GLY A 127 -2.39 -12.22 -9.18
CA GLY A 127 -1.98 -13.62 -9.20
C GLY A 127 -3.14 -14.57 -9.46
N ALA A 128 -4.26 -14.37 -8.74
CA ALA A 128 -5.47 -15.18 -8.87
C ALA A 128 -6.05 -15.16 -10.29
N LEU A 129 -6.04 -14.00 -10.94
CA LEU A 129 -6.51 -13.82 -12.32
C LEU A 129 -5.47 -14.22 -13.38
N LYS A 130 -4.30 -14.72 -12.95
CA LYS A 130 -3.17 -15.10 -13.83
C LYS A 130 -2.74 -13.98 -14.77
N PHE A 131 -2.79 -12.73 -14.30
CA PHE A 131 -2.37 -11.57 -15.08
C PHE A 131 -0.87 -11.67 -15.44
N ASN A 132 -0.45 -11.13 -16.58
CA ASN A 132 0.94 -11.23 -17.03
C ASN A 132 1.92 -10.74 -15.95
N PHE A 133 2.80 -11.62 -15.48
CA PHE A 133 3.72 -11.32 -14.38
C PHE A 133 4.68 -10.17 -14.70
N GLY A 134 5.18 -10.07 -15.95
CA GLY A 134 6.04 -8.97 -16.37
C GLY A 134 5.34 -7.61 -16.30
N LEU A 135 4.11 -7.52 -16.84
CA LEU A 135 3.29 -6.32 -16.73
C LEU A 135 2.92 -5.98 -15.29
N PHE A 136 2.62 -7.00 -14.47
CA PHE A 136 2.41 -6.82 -13.03
C PHE A 136 3.63 -6.21 -12.35
N MET A 137 4.83 -6.74 -12.58
CA MET A 137 6.04 -6.25 -11.95
C MET A 137 6.37 -4.82 -12.37
N LEU A 138 6.16 -4.48 -13.65
CA LEU A 138 6.32 -3.12 -14.15
C LEU A 138 5.30 -2.17 -13.50
N ALA A 139 4.01 -2.52 -13.51
CA ALA A 139 2.96 -1.71 -12.91
C ALA A 139 3.14 -1.55 -11.39
N SER A 140 3.51 -2.63 -10.71
CA SER A 140 3.81 -2.67 -9.27
C SER A 140 4.98 -1.75 -8.94
N THR A 141 6.07 -1.84 -9.70
CA THR A 141 7.25 -0.99 -9.50
C THR A 141 6.87 0.47 -9.69
N LEU A 142 6.19 0.82 -10.79
CA LEU A 142 5.76 2.20 -11.05
C LEU A 142 4.83 2.72 -9.95
N SER A 143 3.81 1.95 -9.58
CA SER A 143 2.85 2.27 -8.52
C SER A 143 3.52 2.52 -7.17
N ARG A 144 4.45 1.63 -6.78
CA ARG A 144 5.17 1.72 -5.50
C ARG A 144 6.20 2.86 -5.49
N SER A 145 6.93 3.03 -6.58
CA SER A 145 7.85 4.15 -6.75
C SER A 145 7.11 5.47 -6.61
N ILE A 146 6.00 5.67 -7.34
CA ILE A 146 5.20 6.89 -7.25
C ILE A 146 4.78 7.15 -5.80
N ARG A 147 4.17 6.17 -5.14
CA ARG A 147 3.67 6.34 -3.76
C ARG A 147 4.78 6.70 -2.78
N PHE A 148 5.83 5.90 -2.69
CA PHE A 148 6.86 6.08 -1.66
C PHE A 148 7.80 7.25 -1.95
N TYR A 149 8.08 7.56 -3.23
CA TYR A 149 8.87 8.74 -3.57
C TYR A 149 8.09 10.03 -3.40
N LEU A 150 6.78 10.05 -3.71
CA LEU A 150 5.94 11.23 -3.40
C LEU A 150 5.89 11.47 -1.90
N GLU A 151 5.67 10.41 -1.11
CA GLU A 151 5.68 10.50 0.36
C GLU A 151 7.03 11.01 0.87
N ALA A 152 8.14 10.42 0.39
CA ALA A 152 9.49 10.87 0.76
C ALA A 152 9.77 12.30 0.33
N ALA A 153 9.32 12.74 -0.85
CA ALA A 153 9.50 14.11 -1.34
C ALA A 153 8.74 15.12 -0.47
N VAL A 154 7.51 14.79 -0.07
CA VAL A 154 6.69 15.64 0.81
C VAL A 154 7.37 15.77 2.17
N VAL A 155 7.79 14.66 2.78
CA VAL A 155 8.46 14.68 4.09
C VAL A 155 9.85 15.33 4.01
N TRP A 156 10.58 15.12 2.93
CA TRP A 156 11.89 15.76 2.72
C TRP A 156 11.77 17.28 2.64
N LYS A 157 10.77 17.79 1.91
CA LYS A 157 10.56 19.24 1.72
C LYS A 157 9.90 19.91 2.93
N TRP A 158 8.92 19.25 3.57
CA TRP A 158 8.10 19.87 4.61
C TRP A 158 8.20 19.22 6.00
N GLY A 159 8.93 18.12 6.18
CA GLY A 159 8.86 17.26 7.37
C GLY A 159 9.06 17.96 8.73
N GLU A 160 10.00 18.89 8.84
CA GLU A 160 10.20 19.67 10.07
C GLU A 160 9.01 20.61 10.36
N ARG A 161 8.47 21.25 9.32
CA ARG A 161 7.29 22.12 9.40
C ARG A 161 6.02 21.32 9.66
N MET A 162 5.94 20.11 9.11
CA MET A 162 4.83 19.18 9.29
C MET A 162 4.75 18.69 10.73
N ASN A 163 5.88 18.44 11.39
CA ASN A 163 5.89 18.06 12.81
C ASN A 163 5.27 19.16 13.70
N THR A 164 5.59 20.42 13.44
CA THR A 164 5.00 21.57 14.16
C THR A 164 3.51 21.70 13.84
N ILE A 165 3.13 21.68 12.56
CA ILE A 165 1.73 21.81 12.13
C ILE A 165 0.85 20.67 12.67
N ILE A 166 1.34 19.43 12.67
CA ILE A 166 0.59 18.25 13.15
C ILE A 166 0.41 18.33 14.67
N GLN A 167 1.42 18.74 15.42
CA GLN A 167 1.31 18.89 16.87
C GLN A 167 0.34 20.01 17.27
N GLU A 168 0.36 21.12 16.53
CA GLU A 168 -0.49 22.30 16.80
C GLU A 168 -1.93 22.11 16.33
N ASN A 169 -2.18 21.35 15.26
CA ASN A 169 -3.49 21.25 14.60
C ASN A 169 -4.09 19.84 14.63
N MET A 170 -3.60 18.97 15.53
CA MET A 170 -3.95 17.54 15.55
C MET A 170 -5.47 17.28 15.56
N MET A 171 -6.22 18.10 16.30
CA MET A 171 -7.68 18.03 16.39
C MET A 171 -8.34 18.40 15.05
N LEU A 172 -7.84 19.42 14.36
CA LEU A 172 -8.37 19.97 13.12
C LEU A 172 -8.09 19.07 11.91
N ILE A 173 -6.90 18.48 11.84
CA ILE A 173 -6.53 17.49 10.82
C ILE A 173 -7.39 16.23 10.97
N SER A 174 -7.59 15.76 12.21
CA SER A 174 -8.43 14.59 12.46
C SER A 174 -9.89 14.82 12.08
N SER A 175 -10.46 15.99 12.39
CA SER A 175 -11.84 16.32 12.05
C SER A 175 -12.04 16.52 10.55
N LEU A 176 -11.08 17.11 9.84
CA LEU A 176 -11.09 17.18 8.37
C LEU A 176 -11.05 15.79 7.72
N PHE A 177 -10.19 14.89 8.20
CA PHE A 177 -10.10 13.53 7.68
C PHE A 177 -11.44 12.77 7.84
N PHE A 178 -12.04 12.83 9.03
CA PHE A 178 -13.36 12.24 9.27
C PHE A 178 -14.46 12.94 8.46
N GLY A 179 -14.40 14.26 8.31
CA GLY A 179 -15.33 15.03 7.50
C GLY A 179 -15.28 14.64 6.02
N ILE A 180 -14.08 14.42 5.46
CA ILE A 180 -13.89 13.94 4.08
C ILE A 180 -14.37 12.50 3.92
N LEU A 181 -14.10 11.62 4.89
CA LEU A 181 -14.57 10.24 4.86
C LEU A 181 -16.10 10.15 4.88
N ILE A 182 -16.72 10.89 5.81
CA ILE A 182 -18.18 10.94 5.94
C ILE A 182 -18.78 11.60 4.70
N GLY A 183 -18.24 12.74 4.26
CA GLY A 183 -18.69 13.44 3.07
C GLY A 183 -18.57 12.58 1.81
N GLY A 184 -17.44 11.91 1.61
CA GLY A 184 -17.23 10.97 0.51
C GLY A 184 -18.19 9.78 0.54
N PHE A 185 -18.48 9.25 1.73
CA PHE A 185 -19.49 8.19 1.90
C PHE A 185 -20.90 8.67 1.55
N PHE A 186 -21.29 9.88 1.97
CA PHE A 186 -22.60 10.46 1.64
C PHE A 186 -22.75 10.77 0.16
N ILE A 187 -21.70 11.28 -0.50
CA ILE A 187 -21.69 11.54 -1.94
C ILE A 187 -21.86 10.24 -2.72
N LEU A 188 -21.11 9.19 -2.36
CA LEU A 188 -21.24 7.88 -2.99
C LEU A 188 -22.63 7.26 -2.76
N LYS A 189 -23.22 7.45 -1.58
CA LYS A 189 -24.59 7.00 -1.28
C LYS A 189 -25.67 7.76 -2.06
N TYR A 190 -25.41 8.98 -2.49
CA TYR A 190 -26.36 9.76 -3.31
C TYR A 190 -26.21 9.49 -4.82
N LEU A 191 -25.08 8.93 -5.25
CA LEU A 191 -24.77 8.60 -6.64
C LEU A 191 -25.05 7.13 -7.01
N VAL A 192 -25.22 6.24 -6.03
CA VAL A 192 -25.54 4.80 -6.17
C VAL A 192 -26.92 4.52 -5.59
#